data_AF-H2ZDC4-F1
#
_entry.id   AF-H2ZDC4-F1
#
_cell.length_a   1.000
_cell.length_b   1.000
_cell.length_c   1.000
_cell.angle_alpha   90.00
_cell.angle_beta   90.00
_cell.angle_gamma   90.00
#
_symmetry.space_group_name_H-M   'P 1'
#
loop_
_entity.id
_entity.type
_entity.pdbx_description
1 polymer ?
#
loop_
_entity_poly.entity_id
_entity_poly.type
_entity_poly.pdbx_seq_one_letter_code
_entity_poly.pdbx_strand_id
1 'polypeptide(L)'
;MSHIDPGPLASYDSLSDPNLTAYFNNSRMRKHLIKSGLVTRRGQIVSEKVFRLNNARKEHQRHVRDLLAQSIVHKALDMERHRQMNIKRQLEEIGKVER
;
A
#
# COMPACT_ATOMS: atom_id res chain seq x y z
N MET A 1 -9.14 17.16 -27.06
CA MET A 1 -8.14 16.74 -26.05
C MET A 1 -6.90 17.58 -26.30
N SER A 2 -6.61 18.56 -25.45
CA SER A 2 -5.45 19.42 -25.61
C SER A 2 -4.18 18.59 -25.40
N HIS A 3 -3.40 18.40 -26.47
CA HIS A 3 -2.03 17.94 -26.35
C HIS A 3 -1.31 19.01 -25.53
N ILE A 4 -1.05 18.71 -24.25
CA ILE A 4 -0.14 19.50 -23.45
C ILE A 4 1.22 19.26 -24.09
N ASP A 5 1.67 20.20 -24.91
CA ASP A 5 3.04 20.17 -25.41
C ASP A 5 3.96 20.07 -24.20
N PRO A 6 4.82 19.04 -24.14
CA PRO A 6 5.74 18.89 -23.04
C PRO A 6 6.63 20.12 -23.03
N GLY A 7 6.38 21.01 -22.07
CA GLY A 7 7.18 22.21 -21.89
C GLY A 7 8.66 21.85 -21.69
N PRO A 8 9.57 22.83 -21.74
CA PRO A 8 11.02 22.60 -21.76
C PRO A 8 11.55 21.74 -20.60
N LEU A 9 10.81 21.62 -19.50
CA LEU A 9 11.16 20.84 -18.31
C LEU A 9 10.62 19.40 -18.30
N ALA A 10 9.84 18.97 -19.29
CA ALA A 10 9.24 17.65 -19.29
C ALA A 10 10.28 16.51 -19.31
N SER A 11 11.46 16.76 -19.88
CA SER A 11 12.59 15.83 -19.89
C SER A 11 13.63 16.10 -18.81
N TYR A 12 13.42 17.10 -17.94
CA TYR A 12 14.40 17.48 -16.93
C TYR A 12 14.34 16.51 -15.74
N ASP A 13 15.47 15.86 -15.44
CA ASP A 13 15.65 15.01 -14.28
C ASP A 13 16.54 15.68 -13.24
N SER A 14 15.92 16.18 -12.17
CA SER A 14 16.62 16.84 -11.06
C SER A 14 17.64 15.94 -10.36
N LEU A 15 17.44 14.62 -10.32
CA LEU A 15 18.40 13.71 -9.68
C LEU A 15 19.72 13.60 -10.46
N SER A 16 19.68 13.94 -11.74
CA SER A 16 20.85 13.98 -12.61
C SER A 16 21.50 15.36 -12.70
N ASP A 17 20.91 16.39 -12.09
CA ASP A 17 21.41 17.77 -12.17
C ASP A 17 22.71 17.94 -11.36
N PRO A 18 23.83 18.32 -12.01
CA PRO A 18 25.11 18.55 -11.33
C PRO A 18 25.00 19.58 -10.20
N ASN A 19 24.20 20.64 -10.37
CA ASN A 19 24.05 21.72 -9.39
C ASN A 19 23.31 21.26 -8.12
N LEU A 20 22.49 20.21 -8.22
CA LEU A 20 21.75 19.65 -7.10
C LEU A 20 22.47 18.49 -6.40
N THR A 21 23.65 18.10 -6.90
CA THR A 21 24.41 16.97 -6.37
C THR A 21 24.70 17.12 -4.86
N ALA A 22 25.09 18.31 -4.43
CA ALA A 22 25.36 18.59 -3.00
C ALA A 22 24.11 18.42 -2.12
N TYR A 23 22.95 18.82 -2.63
CA TYR A 23 21.68 18.69 -1.93
C TYR A 23 21.26 17.23 -1.78
N PHE A 24 21.33 16.43 -2.86
CA PHE A 24 20.93 15.03 -2.83
C PHE A 24 21.92 14.11 -2.10
N ASN A 25 23.20 14.50 -2.03
CA ASN A 25 24.22 13.78 -1.26
C ASN A 25 24.13 14.00 0.25
N ASN A 26 23.36 14.99 0.73
CA ASN A 26 23.09 15.17 2.15
C ASN A 26 22.51 13.87 2.75
N SER A 27 23.05 13.40 3.88
CA SER A 27 22.62 12.17 4.55
C SER A 27 21.10 12.06 4.74
N ARG A 28 20.45 13.17 5.13
CA ARG A 28 18.98 13.22 5.30
C ARG A 28 18.26 12.99 3.98
N MET A 29 18.70 13.68 2.93
CA MET A 29 18.10 13.59 1.60
C MET A 29 18.37 12.23 0.96
N ARG A 30 19.61 11.75 1.04
CA ARG A 30 20.01 10.41 0.59
C ARG A 30 19.19 9.31 1.25
N LYS A 31 18.98 9.38 2.57
CA LYS A 31 18.11 8.45 3.31
C LYS A 31 16.67 8.52 2.81
N HIS A 32 16.16 9.72 2.53
CA HIS A 32 14.83 9.91 1.96
C HIS A 32 14.71 9.27 0.57
N LEU A 33 15.62 9.59 -0.35
CA LEU A 33 15.63 9.04 -1.71
C LEU A 33 15.71 7.51 -1.74
N ILE A 34 16.52 6.92 -0.85
CA ILE A 34 16.60 5.47 -0.69
C ILE A 34 15.28 4.89 -0.20
N LYS A 35 14.65 5.53 0.81
CA LYS A 35 13.35 5.08 1.34
C LYS A 35 12.23 5.21 0.31
N SER A 36 12.28 6.25 -0.51
CA SER A 36 11.32 6.50 -1.59
C SER A 36 11.55 5.57 -2.78
N GLY A 37 12.73 4.95 -2.91
CA GLY A 37 13.04 4.01 -3.98
C GLY A 37 13.53 4.65 -5.27
N LEU A 38 13.82 5.96 -5.24
CA LEU A 38 14.40 6.72 -6.36
C LEU A 38 15.89 6.48 -6.51
N VAL A 39 16.57 6.14 -5.41
CA VAL A 39 18.00 5.86 -5.39
C VAL A 39 18.24 4.53 -4.67
N THR A 40 19.15 3.70 -5.18
CA THR A 40 19.53 2.44 -4.54
C THR A 40 20.38 2.70 -3.29
N ARG A 41 20.53 1.70 -2.40
CA ARG A 41 21.44 1.82 -1.24
C ARG A 41 22.89 2.14 -1.64
N ARG A 42 23.28 1.75 -2.86
CA ARG A 42 24.61 2.04 -3.44
C ARG A 42 24.73 3.46 -3.98
N GLY A 43 23.65 4.26 -3.98
CA GLY A 43 23.65 5.63 -4.50
C GLY A 43 23.36 5.76 -5.99
N GLN A 44 22.90 4.69 -6.65
CA GLN A 44 22.56 4.73 -8.08
C GLN A 44 21.11 5.18 -8.26
N ILE A 45 20.85 6.07 -9.22
CA ILE A 45 19.50 6.50 -9.59
C ILE A 45 18.75 5.30 -10.20
N VAL A 46 17.52 5.09 -9.76
CA VAL A 46 16.64 4.02 -10.26
C VAL A 46 15.92 4.53 -11.50
N SER A 47 15.94 3.74 -12.58
CA SER A 47 15.22 4.11 -13.79
C SER A 47 13.71 4.18 -13.56
N GLU A 48 13.05 5.09 -14.26
CA GLU A 48 11.62 5.35 -14.09
C GLU A 48 10.77 4.07 -14.29
N LYS A 49 11.13 3.23 -15.26
CA LYS A 49 10.47 1.94 -15.51
C LYS A 49 10.53 1.01 -14.28
N VAL A 50 11.71 0.90 -13.66
CA VAL A 50 11.91 0.05 -12.47
C VAL A 50 11.21 0.65 -11.27
N PHE A 51 11.28 1.97 -11.10
CA PHE A 51 10.58 2.69 -10.04
C PHE A 51 9.08 2.46 -10.09
N ARG A 52 8.44 2.67 -11.26
CA ARG A 52 7.00 2.43 -11.45
C ARG A 52 6.61 0.98 -11.15
N LEU A 53 7.38 0.01 -11.65
CA LEU A 53 7.14 -1.40 -11.41
C LEU A 53 7.20 -1.75 -9.91
N ASN A 54 8.22 -1.27 -9.21
CA ASN A 54 8.38 -1.50 -7.77
C ASN A 54 7.27 -0.85 -6.96
N ASN A 55 6.85 0.36 -7.34
CA ASN A 55 5.75 1.05 -6.67
C ASN A 55 4.42 0.30 -6.86
N ALA A 56 4.11 -0.12 -8.10
CA ALA A 56 2.92 -0.92 -8.39
C ALA A 56 2.91 -2.25 -7.60
N ARG A 57 4.04 -2.94 -7.50
CA ARG A 57 4.17 -4.16 -6.68
C ARG A 57 3.92 -3.89 -5.21
N LYS A 58 4.51 -2.82 -4.66
CA LYS A 58 4.35 -2.43 -3.25
C LYS A 58 2.89 -2.06 -2.94
N GLU A 59 2.25 -1.32 -3.83
CA GLU A 59 0.84 -0.95 -3.73
C GLU A 59 -0.05 -2.20 -3.77
N HIS A 60 0.16 -3.08 -4.74
CA HIS A 60 -0.58 -4.33 -4.85
C HIS A 60 -0.44 -5.21 -3.59
N GLN A 61 0.79 -5.36 -3.08
CA GLN A 61 1.03 -6.11 -1.83
C GLN A 61 0.31 -5.49 -0.63
N ARG A 62 0.27 -4.16 -0.55
CA ARG A 62 -0.50 -3.47 0.49
C ARG A 62 -1.99 -3.74 0.33
N HIS A 63 -2.53 -3.59 -0.88
CA HIS A 63 -3.94 -3.84 -1.15
C HIS A 63 -4.35 -5.27 -0.80
N VAL A 64 -3.55 -6.27 -1.19
CA VAL A 64 -3.80 -7.67 -0.84
C VAL A 64 -3.78 -7.88 0.67
N ARG A 65 -2.84 -7.26 1.39
CA ARG A 65 -2.78 -7.36 2.86
C ARG A 65 -4.04 -6.77 3.51
N ASP A 66 -4.47 -5.60 3.06
CA ASP A 66 -5.66 -4.92 3.59
C ASP A 66 -6.93 -5.75 3.32
N LEU A 67 -7.04 -6.33 2.11
CA LEU A 67 -8.13 -7.23 1.74
C LEU A 67 -8.16 -8.50 2.61
N LEU A 68 -6.99 -9.11 2.84
CA LEU A 68 -6.89 -10.28 3.70
C LEU A 68 -7.32 -9.95 5.14
N ALA A 69 -6.86 -8.84 5.70
CA ALA A 69 -7.26 -8.39 7.04
C ALA A 69 -8.78 -8.21 7.14
N GLN A 70 -9.41 -7.55 6.16
CA GLN A 70 -10.85 -7.39 6.10
C GLN A 70 -11.58 -8.74 6.02
N SER A 71 -11.11 -9.66 5.17
CA SER A 71 -11.74 -10.96 4.98
C SER A 71 -11.75 -11.81 6.27
N ILE A 72 -10.66 -11.75 7.04
CA ILE A 72 -10.55 -12.45 8.34
C ILE A 72 -11.56 -11.88 9.33
N VAL A 73 -11.64 -10.55 9.43
CA VAL A 73 -12.58 -9.89 10.35
C VAL A 73 -14.03 -10.22 9.98
N HIS A 74 -14.38 -10.11 8.70
CA HIS A 74 -15.72 -10.46 8.24
C HIS A 74 -16.06 -11.93 8.52
N LYS A 75 -15.13 -12.85 8.25
CA LYS A 75 -15.35 -14.27 8.54
C LYS A 75 -15.55 -14.53 10.03
N ALA A 76 -14.76 -13.89 10.89
CA ALA A 76 -14.90 -14.01 12.35
C ALA A 76 -16.27 -13.48 12.83
N LEU A 77 -16.71 -12.34 12.31
CA LEU A 77 -18.02 -11.77 12.62
C LEU A 77 -19.17 -12.69 12.18
N ASP A 78 -19.07 -13.27 10.99
CA ASP A 78 -20.10 -14.19 10.51
C ASP A 78 -20.16 -15.46 11.34
N MET A 79 -19.01 -16.02 11.75
CA MET A 79 -18.98 -17.17 12.66
C MET A 79 -19.63 -16.84 14.01
N GLU A 80 -19.34 -15.67 14.58
CA GLU A 80 -19.95 -15.26 15.85
C GLU A 80 -21.45 -15.05 15.73
N ARG A 81 -21.93 -14.45 14.64
CA ARG A 81 -23.38 -14.32 14.37
C ARG A 81 -24.07 -15.67 14.32
N HIS A 82 -23.49 -16.65 13.62
CA HIS A 82 -24.05 -18.00 13.55
C HIS A 82 -24.07 -18.68 14.93
N ARG A 83 -23.00 -18.52 15.72
CA ARG A 83 -22.94 -19.03 17.10
C ARG A 83 -24.05 -18.44 17.97
N GLN A 84 -24.24 -17.13 17.92
CA GLN A 84 -25.29 -16.43 18.68
C GLN A 84 -26.70 -16.87 18.27
N MET A 85 -26.96 -17.03 16.96
CA MET A 85 -28.23 -17.55 16.48
C MET A 85 -28.50 -18.97 16.99
N ASN A 86 -27.49 -19.85 16.98
CA ASN A 86 -27.63 -21.21 17.48
C ASN A 86 -27.93 -21.24 18.98
N ILE A 87 -27.24 -20.42 19.78
CA ILE A 87 -27.49 -20.28 21.22
C ILE A 87 -28.93 -19.81 21.46
N LYS A 88 -29.36 -18.76 20.75
CA LYS A 88 -30.72 -18.23 20.87
C LYS A 88 -31.77 -19.30 20.54
N ARG A 89 -31.57 -20.06 19.47
CA ARG A 89 -32.47 -21.14 19.07
C ARG A 89 -32.56 -22.24 20.14
N GLN A 90 -31.43 -22.66 20.69
CA GLN A 90 -31.40 -23.66 21.78
C GLN A 90 -32.14 -23.16 23.03
N LEU A 91 -31.96 -21.90 23.41
CA LEU A 91 -32.68 -21.29 24.54
C LEU A 91 -34.19 -21.24 24.30
N GLU A 92 -34.62 -20.90 23.08
CA GLU A 92 -36.03 -20.92 22.69
C GLU A 92 -36.63 -22.33 22.72
N GLU A 93 -35.87 -23.35 22.32
CA GLU A 93 -36.29 -24.75 22.36
C GLU A 93 -36.45 -25.25 23.81
N ILE A 94 -35.51 -24.93 24.69
CA ILE A 94 -35.59 -25.28 26.12
C ILE A 94 -36.81 -24.60 26.77
N GLY A 95 -37.01 -23.30 26.53
CA GLY A 95 -38.13 -22.56 27.09
C GLY A 95 -39.52 -23.01 26.61
N LYS A 96 -39.61 -23.75 25.50
CA LYS A 96 -40.86 -24.39 25.05
C LYS A 96 -41.16 -25.70 25.77
N VAL A 97 -40.15 -26.38 26.29
CA VAL A 97 -40.30 -27.65 27.03
C VAL A 97 -40.67 -27.40 28.50
N GLU A 98 -40.26 -26.26 29.05
CA GLU A 98 -40.55 -25.86 30.44
C GLU A 98 -41.93 -25.20 30.63
N ARG A 99 -42.71 -25.00 29.56
CA ARG A 99 -44.11 -24.52 29.61
C ARG A 99 -45.08 -25.63 29.27
#